data_AF-A0A7C5T613-F1
#
_entry.id   AF-A0A7C5T613-F1
#
_cell.length_a   1.000
_cell.length_b   1.000
_cell.length_c   1.000
_cell.angle_alpha   90.00
_cell.angle_beta   90.00
_cell.angle_gamma   90.00
#
_symmetry.space_group_name_H-M   'P 1'
#
loop_
_entity.id
_entity.type
_entity.pdbx_description
1 polymer ?
#
loop_
_entity_poly.entity_id
_entity_poly.type
_entity_poly.pdbx_seq_one_letter_code
_entity_poly.pdbx_strand_id
1 'polypeptide(L)'
;MKPEEVNYRALLAVVYWELTRDLNPLQVVYEQSGSCISIASAVAALRLAAGLQTELGVVGDVGEVDYGLVLAGPYREDLGEVVIETLHKIRKVAVIHTPAYFAASEMQEFQKAARGKEIRYAVREAPGEITYYRLIEDKVEAVGGKRLGSYEQRIVRMYEMNVEEVRV
;
A
#
# COMPACT_ATOMS: atom_id res chain seq x y z
N MET A 1 9.82 -9.32 14.22
CA MET A 1 10.24 -8.55 13.02
C MET A 1 11.70 -8.18 13.21
N LYS A 2 12.56 -8.50 12.24
CA LYS A 2 14.01 -8.17 12.29
C LYS A 2 14.22 -6.65 12.09
N PRO A 3 15.34 -6.05 12.55
CA PRO A 3 15.60 -4.62 12.37
C PRO A 3 15.54 -4.13 10.91
N GLU A 4 15.99 -4.95 9.96
CA GLU A 4 15.99 -4.65 8.53
C GLU A 4 14.56 -4.58 7.99
N GLU A 5 13.68 -5.47 8.45
CA GLU A 5 12.26 -5.44 8.11
C GLU A 5 11.60 -4.17 8.64
N VAL A 6 11.90 -3.76 9.88
CA VAL A 6 11.37 -2.52 10.47
C VAL A 6 11.78 -1.30 9.64
N ASN A 7 13.06 -1.19 9.28
CA ASN A 7 13.55 -0.11 8.42
C ASN A 7 12.87 -0.12 7.05
N TYR A 8 12.67 -1.30 6.47
CA TYR A 8 11.98 -1.41 5.19
C TYR A 8 10.50 -1.04 5.30
N ARG A 9 9.80 -1.37 6.40
CA ARG A 9 8.42 -0.89 6.64
C ARG A 9 8.35 0.62 6.80
N ALA A 10 9.35 1.25 7.42
CA ALA A 10 9.44 2.71 7.48
C ALA A 10 9.61 3.33 6.09
N LEU A 11 10.46 2.75 5.23
CA LEU A 11 10.60 3.19 3.82
C LEU A 11 9.29 3.05 3.05
N LEU A 12 8.59 1.92 3.19
CA LEU A 12 7.28 1.72 2.55
C LEU A 12 6.24 2.73 3.06
N ALA A 13 6.25 3.06 4.35
CA ALA A 13 5.34 4.07 4.90
C ALA A 13 5.57 5.46 4.28
N VAL A 14 6.81 5.84 3.99
CA VAL A 14 7.12 7.08 3.24
C VAL A 14 6.52 7.04 1.84
N VAL A 15 6.61 5.91 1.15
CA VAL A 15 6.01 5.73 -0.18
C VAL A 15 4.48 5.87 -0.14
N TYR A 16 3.80 5.19 0.80
CA TYR A 16 2.35 5.30 0.92
C TYR A 16 1.89 6.67 1.41
N TRP A 17 2.71 7.35 2.21
CA TRP A 17 2.49 8.76 2.55
C TRP A 17 2.50 9.63 1.30
N GLU A 18 3.50 9.50 0.42
CA GLU A 18 3.57 10.26 -0.83
C GLU A 18 2.34 10.03 -1.72
N LEU A 19 1.84 8.79 -1.79
CA LEU A 19 0.64 8.41 -2.56
C LEU A 19 -0.69 8.90 -1.96
N THR A 20 -0.73 9.27 -0.68
CA THR A 20 -1.97 9.58 0.05
C THR A 20 -2.04 11.02 0.57
N ARG A 21 -1.00 11.83 0.35
CA ARG A 21 -0.87 13.18 0.93
C ARG A 21 -2.00 14.16 0.55
N ASP A 22 -2.63 13.95 -0.60
CA ASP A 22 -3.75 14.75 -1.13
C ASP A 22 -5.13 14.24 -0.68
N LEU A 23 -5.18 13.09 0.00
CA LEU A 23 -6.43 12.43 0.40
C LEU A 23 -6.73 12.77 1.87
N ASN A 24 -7.87 13.40 2.16
CA ASN A 24 -8.26 13.77 3.52
C ASN A 24 -9.80 13.85 3.68
N PRO A 25 -10.40 13.19 4.68
CA PRO A 25 -9.81 12.22 5.62
C PRO A 25 -9.40 10.91 4.92
N LEU A 26 -8.40 10.19 5.45
CA LEU A 26 -7.98 8.89 4.90
C LEU A 26 -8.29 7.76 5.88
N GLN A 27 -8.95 6.71 5.41
CA GLN A 27 -9.04 5.44 6.13
C GLN A 27 -7.84 4.55 5.77
N VAL A 28 -7.04 4.13 6.75
CA VAL A 28 -6.03 3.09 6.57
C VAL A 28 -6.63 1.77 7.03
N VAL A 29 -6.86 0.87 6.08
CA VAL A 29 -7.37 -0.48 6.28
C VAL A 29 -6.18 -1.43 6.31
N TYR A 30 -5.95 -2.14 7.41
CA TYR A 30 -4.77 -3.00 7.55
C TYR A 30 -5.11 -4.40 8.05
N GLU A 31 -4.34 -5.37 7.56
CA GLU A 31 -4.30 -6.73 8.10
C GLU A 31 -3.59 -6.74 9.47
N GLN A 32 -4.03 -7.58 10.41
CA GLN A 32 -3.42 -7.70 11.74
C GLN A 32 -2.08 -8.44 11.76
N SER A 33 -1.25 -8.29 10.71
CA SER A 33 0.14 -8.72 10.74
C SER A 33 1.04 -7.59 11.23
N GLY A 34 2.11 -7.93 11.96
CA GLY A 34 3.04 -6.94 12.48
C GLY A 34 3.61 -6.02 11.39
N SER A 35 3.77 -6.55 10.17
CA SER A 35 4.20 -5.81 8.98
C SER A 35 3.21 -4.69 8.62
N CYS A 36 1.93 -5.03 8.43
CA CYS A 36 0.91 -4.06 8.03
C CYS A 36 0.60 -3.06 9.15
N ILE A 37 0.60 -3.51 10.42
CA ILE A 37 0.48 -2.63 11.59
C ILE A 37 1.62 -1.59 11.61
N SER A 38 2.85 -2.00 11.33
CA SER A 38 4.01 -1.09 11.34
C SER A 38 3.90 -0.03 10.24
N ILE A 39 3.48 -0.42 9.03
CA ILE A 39 3.26 0.53 7.93
C ILE A 39 2.09 1.47 8.28
N ALA A 40 0.96 0.93 8.74
CA ALA A 40 -0.24 1.71 9.09
C ALA A 40 0.07 2.78 10.15
N SER A 41 0.76 2.38 11.22
CA SER A 41 1.18 3.28 12.30
C SER A 41 2.10 4.39 11.80
N ALA A 42 3.12 4.04 10.99
CA ALA A 42 4.06 5.01 10.44
C ALA A 42 3.39 6.00 9.47
N VAL A 43 2.47 5.53 8.61
CA VAL A 43 1.67 6.40 7.73
C VAL A 43 0.79 7.33 8.56
N ALA A 44 0.08 6.81 9.57
CA ALA A 44 -0.75 7.62 10.46
C ALA A 44 0.07 8.71 11.18
N ALA A 45 1.29 8.39 11.63
CA ALA A 45 2.19 9.35 12.25
C ALA A 45 2.64 10.46 11.27
N LEU A 46 3.02 10.11 10.03
CA LEU A 46 3.37 11.09 9.00
C LEU A 46 2.19 12.02 8.67
N ARG A 47 0.98 11.47 8.59
CA ARG A 47 -0.25 12.22 8.35
C ARG A 47 -0.60 13.14 9.51
N LEU A 48 -0.49 12.66 10.73
CA LEU A 48 -0.68 13.48 11.95
C LEU A 48 0.29 14.65 11.98
N ALA A 49 1.57 14.40 11.67
CA ALA A 49 2.59 15.46 11.59
C ALA A 49 2.29 16.52 10.52
N ALA A 50 1.57 16.14 9.46
CA ALA A 50 1.11 17.04 8.40
C ALA A 50 -0.26 17.70 8.69
N GLY A 51 -0.88 17.45 9.85
CA GLY A 51 -2.19 18.00 10.22
C GLY A 51 -3.37 17.38 9.49
N LEU A 52 -3.21 16.17 8.94
CA LEU A 52 -4.25 15.47 8.20
C LEU A 52 -5.01 14.47 9.08
N GLN A 53 -6.29 14.24 8.75
CA GLN A 53 -7.15 13.28 9.42
C GLN A 53 -6.89 11.86 8.90
N THR A 54 -6.77 10.92 9.83
CA THR A 54 -6.58 9.50 9.57
C THR A 54 -7.41 8.67 10.53
N GLU A 55 -8.18 7.73 9.98
CA GLU A 55 -8.83 6.66 10.74
C GLU A 55 -8.14 5.34 10.43
N LEU A 56 -8.02 4.48 11.44
CA LEU A 56 -7.44 3.16 11.34
C LEU A 56 -8.54 2.11 11.45
N GLY A 57 -8.50 1.11 10.59
CA GLY A 57 -9.51 0.05 10.53
C GLY A 57 -8.88 -1.28 10.17
N VAL A 58 -9.39 -2.34 10.76
CA VAL A 58 -8.93 -3.70 10.46
C VAL A 58 -9.68 -4.19 9.23
N VAL A 59 -9.02 -4.96 8.35
CA VAL A 59 -9.68 -5.67 7.25
C VAL A 59 -10.96 -6.37 7.75
N GLY A 60 -12.07 -6.16 7.05
CA GLY A 60 -13.40 -6.69 7.42
C GLY A 60 -14.24 -5.73 8.28
N ASP A 61 -13.62 -4.88 9.09
CA ASP A 61 -14.28 -4.02 10.08
C ASP A 61 -14.15 -2.52 9.75
N VAL A 62 -14.60 -2.17 8.55
CA VAL A 62 -14.56 -0.80 8.02
C VAL A 62 -15.88 -0.49 7.31
N GLY A 63 -16.39 0.73 7.50
CA GLY A 63 -17.56 1.27 6.81
C GLY A 63 -17.22 1.86 5.43
N GLU A 64 -18.19 2.55 4.83
CA GLU A 64 -17.97 3.26 3.57
C GLU A 64 -17.15 4.54 3.76
N VAL A 65 -16.16 4.76 2.90
CA VAL A 65 -15.22 5.89 2.96
C VAL A 65 -14.95 6.46 1.58
N ASP A 66 -14.57 7.73 1.48
CA ASP A 66 -14.17 8.33 0.19
C ASP A 66 -12.78 7.88 -0.25
N TYR A 67 -11.84 7.83 0.69
CA TYR A 67 -10.43 7.57 0.43
C TYR A 67 -9.91 6.48 1.36
N GLY A 68 -9.27 5.46 0.79
CA GLY A 68 -8.73 4.33 1.55
C GLY A 68 -7.31 3.96 1.15
N LEU A 69 -6.47 3.57 2.12
CA LEU A 69 -5.21 2.87 1.93
C LEU A 69 -5.37 1.43 2.44
N VAL A 70 -5.18 0.45 1.56
CA VAL A 70 -5.33 -0.98 1.88
C VAL A 70 -3.96 -1.63 2.05
N LEU A 71 -3.64 -2.07 3.26
CA LEU A 71 -2.38 -2.72 3.65
C LEU A 71 -2.61 -4.19 4.00
N ALA A 72 -2.32 -5.08 3.04
CA ALA A 72 -2.41 -6.53 3.23
C ALA A 72 -1.16 -7.23 2.68
N GLY A 73 -0.70 -8.26 3.38
CA GLY A 73 0.55 -8.95 3.11
C GLY A 73 0.42 -10.09 2.07
N PRO A 74 1.51 -10.46 1.38
CA PRO A 74 1.49 -11.50 0.34
C PRO A 74 1.24 -12.93 0.84
N TYR A 75 1.26 -13.17 2.16
CA TYR A 75 1.12 -14.50 2.75
C TYR A 75 -0.33 -14.86 3.10
N ARG A 76 -1.28 -13.98 2.79
CA ARG A 76 -2.70 -14.21 2.99
C ARG A 76 -3.25 -15.02 1.82
N GLU A 77 -4.02 -16.06 2.11
CA GLU A 77 -4.60 -16.95 1.09
C GLU A 77 -5.70 -16.25 0.26
N ASP A 78 -6.54 -15.45 0.90
CA ASP A 78 -7.66 -14.70 0.32
C ASP A 78 -7.32 -13.21 0.06
N LEU A 79 -6.07 -12.94 -0.35
CA LEU A 79 -5.56 -11.57 -0.46
C LEU A 79 -6.34 -10.73 -1.49
N GLY A 80 -6.67 -11.32 -2.64
CA GLY A 80 -7.39 -10.62 -3.71
C GLY A 80 -8.84 -10.34 -3.32
N GLU A 81 -9.53 -11.32 -2.71
CA GLU A 81 -10.89 -11.21 -2.20
C GLU A 81 -11.02 -10.07 -1.20
N VAL A 82 -10.10 -9.99 -0.24
CA VAL A 82 -10.07 -8.92 0.77
C VAL A 82 -9.94 -7.54 0.15
N VAL A 83 -9.10 -7.40 -0.87
CA VAL A 83 -8.93 -6.13 -1.56
C VAL A 83 -10.22 -5.76 -2.29
N ILE A 84 -10.85 -6.70 -2.98
CA ILE A 84 -12.13 -6.47 -3.67
C ILE A 84 -13.23 -6.05 -2.69
N GLU A 85 -13.38 -6.76 -1.57
CA GLU A 85 -14.33 -6.40 -0.51
C GLU A 85 -14.08 -4.99 0.03
N THR A 86 -12.80 -4.64 0.23
CA THR A 86 -12.43 -3.31 0.70
C THR A 86 -12.67 -2.24 -0.37
N LEU A 87 -12.43 -2.54 -1.64
CA LEU A 87 -12.71 -1.64 -2.76
C LEU A 87 -14.19 -1.30 -2.89
N HIS A 88 -15.10 -2.24 -2.58
CA HIS A 88 -16.54 -1.94 -2.56
C HIS A 88 -16.91 -0.88 -1.50
N LYS A 89 -16.10 -0.73 -0.45
CA LYS A 89 -16.30 0.24 0.63
C LYS A 89 -15.65 1.60 0.35
N ILE A 90 -14.76 1.69 -0.63
CA ILE A 90 -14.06 2.93 -0.99
C ILE A 90 -14.75 3.57 -2.19
N ARG A 91 -15.18 4.83 -2.07
CA ARG A 91 -16.00 5.48 -3.10
C ARG A 91 -15.21 6.18 -4.21
N LYS A 92 -14.05 6.76 -3.89
CA LYS A 92 -13.32 7.65 -4.83
C LYS A 92 -11.91 7.18 -5.13
N VAL A 93 -11.03 7.10 -4.13
CA VAL A 93 -9.60 6.80 -4.33
C VAL A 93 -9.17 5.67 -3.40
N ALA A 94 -8.64 4.60 -3.97
CA ALA A 94 -8.04 3.49 -3.23
C ALA A 94 -6.54 3.40 -3.52
N VAL A 95 -5.72 3.54 -2.49
CA VAL A 95 -4.29 3.22 -2.56
C VAL A 95 -4.11 1.78 -2.08
N ILE A 96 -3.46 0.93 -2.87
CA ILE A 96 -3.36 -0.49 -2.57
C ILE A 96 -1.89 -0.88 -2.40
N HIS A 97 -1.60 -1.60 -1.32
CA HIS A 97 -0.28 -2.20 -1.09
C HIS A 97 0.09 -3.13 -2.25
N THR A 98 1.29 -2.99 -2.81
CA THR A 98 1.66 -3.58 -4.11
C THR A 98 1.35 -5.08 -4.27
N PRO A 99 1.70 -5.97 -3.32
CA PRO A 99 1.34 -7.38 -3.44
C PRO A 99 -0.17 -7.62 -3.46
N ALA A 100 -0.92 -6.81 -2.71
CA ALA A 100 -2.38 -6.88 -2.65
C ALA A 100 -3.01 -6.37 -3.96
N TYR A 101 -2.43 -5.35 -4.58
CA TYR A 101 -2.85 -4.88 -5.90
C TYR A 101 -2.74 -5.98 -6.94
N PHE A 102 -1.57 -6.64 -7.04
CA PHE A 102 -1.37 -7.68 -8.05
C PHE A 102 -2.29 -8.87 -7.85
N ALA A 103 -2.43 -9.37 -6.61
CA ALA A 103 -3.36 -10.45 -6.29
C ALA A 103 -4.81 -10.11 -6.66
N ALA A 104 -5.26 -8.88 -6.39
CA ALA A 104 -6.61 -8.46 -6.74
C ALA A 104 -6.79 -8.26 -8.25
N SER A 105 -5.80 -7.65 -8.93
CA SER A 105 -5.89 -7.29 -10.35
C SER A 105 -6.03 -8.48 -11.30
N GLU A 106 -5.63 -9.67 -10.86
CA GLU A 106 -5.76 -10.93 -11.60
C GLU A 106 -7.16 -11.55 -11.50
N MET A 107 -8.02 -11.04 -10.61
CA MET A 107 -9.37 -11.54 -10.40
C MET A 107 -10.38 -10.88 -11.35
N GLN A 108 -11.39 -11.65 -11.78
CA GLN A 108 -12.40 -11.17 -12.74
C GLN A 108 -13.25 -10.01 -12.17
N GLU A 109 -13.48 -10.02 -10.86
CA GLU A 109 -14.30 -9.05 -10.13
C GLU A 109 -13.59 -7.72 -9.92
N PHE A 110 -12.27 -7.66 -10.09
CA PHE A 110 -11.49 -6.45 -9.82
C PHE A 110 -11.96 -5.26 -10.64
N GLN A 111 -12.22 -5.46 -11.93
CA GLN A 111 -12.67 -4.38 -12.80
C GLN A 111 -14.03 -3.81 -12.38
N LYS A 112 -14.92 -4.68 -11.93
CA LYS A 112 -16.21 -4.27 -11.38
C LYS A 112 -16.02 -3.48 -10.08
N ALA A 113 -15.13 -3.92 -9.20
CA ALA A 113 -14.83 -3.26 -7.93
C ALA A 113 -14.10 -1.92 -8.12
N ALA A 114 -13.18 -1.82 -9.09
CA ALA A 114 -12.43 -0.62 -9.41
C ALA A 114 -13.23 0.42 -10.21
N ARG A 115 -14.37 0.05 -10.80
CA ARG A 115 -15.18 0.93 -11.62
C ARG A 115 -15.56 2.22 -10.90
N GLY A 116 -15.35 3.35 -11.59
CA GLY A 116 -15.66 4.70 -11.11
C GLY A 116 -14.71 5.21 -10.02
N LYS A 117 -13.58 4.53 -9.78
CA LYS A 117 -12.60 4.87 -8.76
C LYS A 117 -11.23 5.10 -9.38
N GLU A 118 -10.41 5.85 -8.67
CA GLU A 118 -8.99 5.95 -8.93
C GLU A 118 -8.25 4.92 -8.05
N ILE A 119 -7.51 4.01 -8.67
CA ILE A 119 -6.66 3.05 -7.95
C ILE A 119 -5.21 3.51 -8.06
N ARG A 120 -4.52 3.62 -6.92
CA ARG A 120 -3.09 3.99 -6.86
C ARG A 120 -2.27 2.87 -6.27
N TYR A 121 -1.08 2.66 -6.80
CA TYR A 121 -0.11 1.72 -6.26
C TYR A 121 1.32 2.14 -6.63
N ALA A 122 2.30 1.60 -5.93
CA ALA A 122 3.72 1.84 -6.20
C ALA A 122 4.39 0.53 -6.64
N VAL A 123 5.31 0.60 -7.59
CA VAL A 123 6.11 -0.56 -8.02
C VAL A 123 7.57 -0.13 -8.09
N ARG A 124 8.46 -0.97 -7.57
CA ARG A 124 9.90 -0.81 -7.75
C ARG A 124 10.35 -1.68 -8.92
N GLU A 125 10.31 -1.13 -10.13
CA GLU A 125 10.74 -1.83 -11.36
C GLU A 125 12.27 -1.83 -11.54
N ALA A 126 12.94 -0.80 -11.02
CA ALA A 126 14.39 -0.66 -11.03
C ALA A 126 14.93 -0.54 -9.60
N PRO A 127 16.15 -1.03 -9.30
CA PRO A 127 16.69 -1.03 -7.94
C PRO A 127 16.73 0.33 -7.23
N GLY A 128 16.86 1.42 -8.00
CA GLY A 128 17.01 2.78 -7.49
C GLY A 128 15.76 3.67 -7.60
N GLU A 129 14.61 3.13 -8.04
CA GLU A 129 13.43 3.95 -8.29
C GLU A 129 12.12 3.20 -8.00
N ILE A 130 11.20 3.89 -7.33
CA ILE A 130 9.84 3.42 -7.11
C ILE A 130 8.90 4.27 -7.96
N THR A 131 8.25 3.67 -8.95
CA THR A 131 7.28 4.33 -9.83
C THR A 131 5.89 4.30 -9.20
N TYR A 132 5.15 5.38 -9.33
CA TYR A 132 3.77 5.52 -8.86
C TYR A 132 2.82 5.43 -10.03
N TYR A 133 1.83 4.54 -9.90
CA TYR A 133 0.83 4.30 -10.93
C TYR A 133 -0.55 4.71 -10.45
N ARG A 134 -1.36 5.10 -11.44
CA ARG A 134 -2.79 5.34 -11.30
C ARG A 134 -3.53 4.51 -12.34
N LEU A 135 -4.61 3.86 -11.93
CA LEU A 135 -5.57 3.16 -12.78
C LEU A 135 -6.93 3.85 -12.69
N ILE A 136 -7.49 4.25 -13.83
CA ILE A 136 -8.86 4.76 -13.99
C ILE A 136 -9.46 4.14 -15.24
N GLU A 137 -10.63 3.49 -15.14
CA GLU A 137 -11.35 2.90 -16.28
C GLU A 137 -10.42 2.13 -17.25
N ASP A 138 -9.71 1.12 -16.72
CA ASP A 138 -8.76 0.27 -17.46
C ASP A 138 -7.47 0.96 -17.96
N LYS A 139 -7.30 2.26 -17.74
CA LYS A 139 -6.11 2.99 -18.16
C LYS A 139 -5.12 3.13 -17.01
N VAL A 140 -3.97 2.49 -17.17
CA VAL A 140 -2.82 2.61 -16.26
C VAL A 140 -1.89 3.70 -16.76
N GLU A 141 -1.56 4.64 -15.88
CA GLU A 141 -0.64 5.75 -16.15
C GLU A 141 0.39 5.86 -15.03
N ALA A 142 1.66 6.08 -15.39
CA ALA A 142 2.68 6.48 -14.43
C ALA A 142 2.46 7.96 -14.08
N VAL A 143 2.25 8.25 -12.80
CA VAL A 143 1.93 9.60 -12.29
C VAL A 143 3.10 10.25 -11.54
N GLY A 144 4.20 9.52 -11.36
CA GLY A 144 5.41 10.02 -10.74
C GLY A 144 6.29 8.88 -10.24
N GLY A 145 7.23 9.21 -9.37
CA GLY A 145 8.08 8.22 -8.73
C GLY A 145 9.03 8.85 -7.73
N LYS A 146 9.67 7.97 -6.95
CA LYS A 146 10.67 8.30 -5.95
C LYS A 146 12.00 7.66 -6.33
N ARG A 147 12.99 8.51 -6.59
CA ARG A 147 14.39 8.06 -6.68
C ARG A 147 14.89 7.75 -5.28
N LEU A 148 15.42 6.55 -5.12
CA LEU A 148 15.96 6.08 -3.85
C LEU A 148 17.39 6.59 -3.66
N GLY A 149 17.63 7.27 -2.54
CA GLY A 149 18.98 7.65 -2.12
C GLY A 149 19.84 6.43 -1.75
N SER A 150 21.14 6.65 -1.57
CA SER A 150 22.09 5.59 -1.22
C SER A 150 21.70 4.83 0.05
N TYR A 151 21.16 5.55 1.05
CA TYR A 151 20.68 4.96 2.30
C TYR A 151 19.39 4.14 2.11
N GLU A 152 18.41 4.64 1.36
CA GLU A 152 17.16 3.92 1.09
C GLU A 152 17.44 2.65 0.28
N GLN A 153 18.31 2.72 -0.71
CA GLN A 153 18.77 1.53 -1.45
C GLN A 153 19.49 0.52 -0.54
N ARG A 154 20.25 0.99 0.46
CA ARG A 154 20.86 0.09 1.47
C ARG A 154 19.79 -0.61 2.30
N ILE A 155 18.73 0.09 2.72
CA ILE A 155 17.61 -0.52 3.46
C ILE A 155 16.99 -1.65 2.62
N VAL A 156 16.72 -1.40 1.35
CA VAL A 156 16.14 -2.40 0.45
C VAL A 156 17.04 -3.64 0.32
N ARG A 157 18.34 -3.45 0.04
CA ARG A 157 19.29 -4.58 -0.07
C ARG A 157 19.37 -5.42 1.21
N MET A 158 19.42 -4.76 2.38
CA MET A 158 19.49 -5.45 3.67
C MET A 158 18.24 -6.29 3.94
N TYR A 159 17.06 -5.81 3.51
CA TYR A 159 15.82 -6.58 3.60
C TYR A 159 15.83 -7.78 2.65
N GLU A 160 16.23 -7.58 1.40
CA GLU A 160 16.24 -8.63 0.36
C GLU A 160 17.17 -9.79 0.71
N MET A 161 18.41 -9.51 1.13
CA MET A 161 19.36 -10.55 1.57
C MET A 161 18.80 -11.42 2.70
N ASN A 162 18.09 -10.80 3.65
CA ASN A 162 17.47 -11.51 4.77
C ASN A 162 16.26 -12.35 4.38
N VAL A 163 15.52 -11.96 3.33
CA VAL A 163 14.37 -12.73 2.83
C VAL A 163 14.83 -13.94 2.03
N GLU A 164 15.93 -13.82 1.28
CA GLU A 164 16.52 -14.93 0.54
C GLU A 164 17.10 -16.00 1.47
N GLU A 165 17.75 -15.63 2.57
CA GLU A 165 18.28 -16.59 3.56
C GLU A 165 17.19 -17.44 4.26
N VAL A 166 15.93 -16.97 4.30
CA VAL A 166 14.81 -17.71 4.90
C VAL A 166 14.17 -18.69 3.91
N ARG A 167 14.51 -18.59 2.61
CA ARG A 167 13.98 -19.45 1.54
C ARG A 167 14.92 -20.59 1.14
N VAL A 168 16.09 -20.73 1.79
CA VAL A 168 17.10 -21.78 1.55
C VAL A 168 17.06 -22.84 2.64
#